data_AF-A0A2I0CP03-F1
#
_entry.id   AF-A0A2I0CP03-F1
#
_cell.length_a   1.000
_cell.length_b   1.000
_cell.length_c   1.000
_cell.angle_alpha   90.00
_cell.angle_beta   90.00
_cell.angle_gamma   90.00
#
_symmetry.space_group_name_H-M   'P 1'
#
loop_
_entity.id
_entity.type
_entity.pdbx_description
1 polymer ?
#
loop_
_entity_poly.entity_id
_entity_poly.type
_entity_poly.pdbx_seq_one_letter_code
_entity_poly.pdbx_strand_id
1 'polypeptide(L)'
;MKRLLLACTTLLIMTAAHAAEITGRVVGVSDGDTLTLLTAEKQQIKVRLSSIDTPEKAQPYGQKSRQALADLTFQKQAVLDVQDRDRYGRTVARVHVDGVDVNRKLVESGAAWVYRQYNRDQSLLQAEAEAKAAKRGLWALPEAERMPPWEWRRGGQLATSNPRPVLVADNSDASGFSCSVRKNCGQMSSCAEARYHLETCGNGRLDRDNDGVPCETLCE
;
A
#
# COMPACT_ATOMS: atom_id res chain seq x y z
N MET A 1 22.75 -54.69 -55.32
CA MET A 1 22.68 -53.30 -54.82
C MET A 1 21.44 -53.18 -53.92
N LYS A 2 21.57 -53.34 -52.60
CA LYS A 2 20.45 -53.22 -51.64
C LYS A 2 20.62 -51.89 -50.89
N ARG A 3 19.74 -50.92 -51.17
CA ARG A 3 19.73 -49.62 -50.49
C ARG A 3 19.07 -49.80 -49.12
N LEU A 4 19.87 -49.76 -48.06
CA LEU A 4 19.39 -49.78 -46.68
C LEU A 4 18.91 -48.36 -46.34
N LEU A 5 17.59 -48.16 -46.27
CA LEU A 5 16.99 -46.90 -45.81
C LEU A 5 17.11 -46.85 -44.29
N LEU A 6 18.02 -46.03 -43.77
CA LEU A 6 18.13 -45.72 -42.35
C LEU A 6 16.98 -44.78 -41.98
N ALA A 7 15.91 -45.33 -41.38
CA ALA A 7 14.85 -44.53 -40.78
C ALA A 7 15.38 -43.91 -39.48
N CYS A 8 15.80 -42.65 -39.55
CA CYS A 8 16.22 -41.87 -38.39
C CYS A 8 14.95 -41.39 -37.65
N THR A 9 14.45 -42.19 -36.72
CA THR A 9 13.37 -41.80 -35.80
C THR A 9 13.90 -40.74 -34.84
N THR A 10 13.61 -39.48 -35.12
CA THR A 10 13.83 -38.36 -34.20
C THR A 10 12.85 -38.47 -33.02
N LEU A 11 13.35 -38.94 -31.89
CA LEU A 11 12.61 -38.97 -30.62
C LEU A 11 12.47 -37.53 -30.11
N LEU A 12 11.28 -36.95 -30.28
CA LEU A 12 10.95 -35.60 -29.80
C LEU A 12 10.78 -35.64 -28.27
N ILE A 13 11.85 -35.37 -27.53
CA ILE A 13 11.81 -35.26 -26.07
C ILE A 13 11.06 -33.96 -25.73
N MET A 14 9.79 -34.09 -25.35
CA MET A 14 8.98 -33.02 -24.79
C MET A 14 9.49 -32.68 -23.39
N THR A 15 10.44 -31.73 -23.29
CA THR A 15 10.84 -31.17 -22.00
C THR A 15 9.71 -30.30 -21.48
N ALA A 16 8.96 -30.81 -20.49
CA ALA A 16 7.99 -30.01 -19.76
C ALA A 16 8.73 -28.87 -19.03
N ALA A 17 8.58 -27.65 -19.53
CA ALA A 17 9.07 -26.45 -18.86
C ALA A 17 8.28 -26.27 -17.55
N HIS A 18 8.80 -26.84 -16.46
CA HIS A 18 8.32 -26.52 -15.13
C HIS A 18 8.86 -25.13 -14.78
N ALA A 19 7.96 -24.16 -14.61
CA ALA A 19 8.32 -22.92 -13.94
C ALA A 19 8.83 -23.32 -12.55
N ALA A 20 10.09 -23.00 -12.25
CA ALA A 20 10.68 -23.35 -10.97
C ALA A 20 10.02 -22.54 -9.86
N GLU A 21 9.15 -23.18 -9.08
CA GLU A 21 8.60 -22.57 -7.87
C GLU A 21 9.72 -22.38 -6.84
N ILE A 22 9.86 -21.15 -6.32
CA ILE A 22 10.81 -20.90 -5.24
C ILE A 22 10.20 -21.43 -3.95
N THR A 23 10.89 -22.33 -3.27
CA THR A 23 10.44 -22.89 -1.99
C THR A 23 11.47 -22.66 -0.90
N GLY A 24 11.01 -22.57 0.35
CA GLY A 24 11.89 -22.41 1.50
C GLY A 24 11.16 -22.33 2.83
N ARG A 25 11.93 -22.27 3.92
CA ARG A 25 11.38 -22.05 5.26
C ARG A 25 11.28 -20.56 5.54
N VAL A 26 10.15 -20.10 6.05
CA VAL A 26 10.03 -18.72 6.52
C VAL A 26 10.77 -18.58 7.86
N VAL A 27 11.85 -17.79 7.85
CA VAL A 27 12.74 -17.59 9.01
C VAL A 27 12.59 -16.21 9.65
N GLY A 28 11.80 -15.31 9.05
CA GLY A 28 11.52 -14.00 9.60
C GLY A 28 10.29 -13.36 9.00
N VAL A 29 9.63 -12.51 9.79
CA VAL A 29 8.51 -11.67 9.36
C VAL A 29 8.80 -10.23 9.78
N SER A 30 9.02 -9.36 8.78
CA SER A 30 9.45 -7.97 8.99
C SER A 30 8.27 -7.09 9.41
N ASP A 31 7.17 -7.17 8.67
CA ASP A 31 5.93 -6.42 8.85
C ASP A 31 4.73 -7.28 8.39
N GLY A 32 3.56 -6.68 8.13
CA GLY A 32 2.34 -7.40 7.77
C GLY A 32 2.32 -8.00 6.35
N ASP A 33 3.23 -7.59 5.47
CA ASP A 33 3.26 -8.06 4.08
C ASP A 33 4.66 -8.47 3.59
N THR A 34 5.67 -8.44 4.46
CA THR A 34 7.06 -8.78 4.12
C THR A 34 7.63 -9.87 5.02
N LEU A 35 8.11 -10.96 4.41
CA LEU A 35 8.76 -12.09 5.09
C LEU A 35 10.15 -12.39 4.52
N THR A 36 10.93 -13.18 5.26
CA THR A 36 12.24 -13.71 4.82
C THR A 36 12.15 -15.22 4.70
N LEU A 37 12.43 -15.71 3.49
CA LEU A 37 12.47 -17.12 3.14
C LEU A 37 13.92 -17.61 3.11
N LEU A 38 14.20 -18.78 3.70
CA LEU A 38 15.47 -19.48 3.61
C LEU A 38 15.31 -20.69 2.67
N THR A 39 16.00 -20.68 1.53
CA THR A 39 15.97 -21.78 0.56
C THR A 39 16.82 -22.97 1.01
N ALA A 40 16.71 -24.10 0.30
CA ALA A 40 17.53 -25.29 0.55
C ALA A 40 19.04 -25.00 0.36
N GLU A 41 19.38 -24.09 -0.54
CA GLU A 41 20.74 -23.60 -0.83
C GLU A 41 21.24 -22.59 0.22
N LYS A 42 20.49 -22.41 1.32
CA LYS A 42 20.78 -21.47 2.42
C LYS A 42 20.79 -20.00 2.00
N GLN A 43 20.09 -19.65 0.91
CA GLN A 43 19.93 -18.26 0.50
C GLN A 43 18.74 -17.63 1.22
N GLN A 44 18.92 -16.41 1.71
CA GLN A 44 17.83 -15.62 2.28
C GLN A 44 17.20 -14.73 1.20
N ILE A 45 15.91 -14.88 0.98
CA ILE A 45 15.12 -14.09 0.03
C ILE A 45 14.11 -13.27 0.81
N LYS A 46 14.15 -11.94 0.64
CA LYS A 46 13.08 -11.07 1.14
C LYS A 46 11.92 -11.10 0.16
N VAL A 47 10.73 -11.41 0.67
CA VAL A 47 9.50 -11.58 -0.11
C VAL A 47 8.48 -10.55 0.36
N ARG A 48 7.94 -9.78 -0.58
CA ARG A 48 6.75 -8.95 -0.39
C ARG A 48 5.54 -9.66 -0.96
N LEU A 49 4.46 -9.74 -0.19
CA LEU A 49 3.21 -10.33 -0.63
C LEU A 49 2.61 -9.47 -1.76
N SER A 50 2.29 -10.12 -2.88
CA SER A 50 1.67 -9.49 -4.04
C SER A 50 0.21 -9.11 -3.78
N SER A 51 -0.30 -8.13 -4.53
CA SER A 51 -1.71 -7.72 -4.58
C SER A 51 -2.35 -7.20 -3.29
N ILE A 52 -1.63 -7.20 -2.17
CA ILE A 52 -2.10 -6.72 -0.87
C ILE A 52 -1.15 -5.69 -0.29
N ASP A 53 -1.64 -4.89 0.65
CA ASP A 53 -0.86 -3.94 1.43
C ASP A 53 -1.40 -3.99 2.87
N THR A 54 -0.52 -4.18 3.84
CA THR A 54 -0.94 -4.24 5.25
C THR A 54 -0.71 -2.92 5.97
N PRO A 55 -1.49 -2.64 7.04
CA PRO A 55 -1.22 -1.50 7.91
C PRO A 55 0.26 -1.42 8.33
N GLU A 56 0.84 -0.23 8.21
CA GLU A 56 2.24 0.02 8.55
C GLU A 56 2.48 -0.24 10.05
N LYS A 57 3.74 -0.48 10.44
CA LYS A 57 4.07 -0.89 11.83
C LYS A 57 3.51 0.03 12.93
N ALA A 58 3.46 1.34 12.64
CA ALA A 58 2.96 2.38 13.55
C ALA A 58 1.47 2.73 13.34
N GLN A 59 0.85 2.16 12.31
CA GLN A 59 -0.55 2.38 11.99
C GLN A 59 -1.45 1.52 12.91
N PRO A 60 -2.70 1.95 13.18
CA PRO A 60 -3.69 1.06 13.77
C PRO A 60 -3.73 -0.29 13.05
N TYR A 61 -3.75 -1.37 13.82
CA TYR A 61 -3.72 -2.76 13.34
C TYR A 61 -2.38 -3.24 12.73
N GLY A 62 -1.32 -2.43 12.66
CA GLY A 62 -0.02 -2.82 12.08
C GLY A 62 0.62 -4.05 12.73
N GLN A 63 0.73 -4.05 14.07
CA GLN A 63 1.26 -5.21 14.81
C GLN A 63 0.41 -6.47 14.63
N LYS A 64 -0.92 -6.32 14.62
CA LYS A 64 -1.85 -7.44 14.43
C LYS A 64 -1.74 -8.04 13.03
N SER A 65 -1.48 -7.21 12.01
CA SER A 65 -1.25 -7.66 10.64
C SER A 65 0.05 -8.47 10.52
N ARG A 66 1.13 -7.97 11.12
CA ARG A 66 2.40 -8.70 11.24
C ARG A 66 2.21 -10.04 11.96
N GLN A 67 1.48 -10.05 13.08
CA GLN A 67 1.22 -11.27 13.82
C GLN A 67 0.41 -12.28 12.98
N ALA A 68 -0.64 -11.83 12.28
CA ALA A 68 -1.41 -12.70 11.41
C ALA A 68 -0.57 -13.35 10.30
N LEU A 69 0.36 -12.59 9.68
CA LEU A 69 1.30 -13.15 8.72
C LEU A 69 2.24 -14.17 9.39
N ALA A 70 2.76 -13.87 10.58
CA ALA A 70 3.62 -14.78 11.32
C ALA A 70 2.91 -16.08 11.72
N ASP A 71 1.67 -16.01 12.21
CA ASP A 71 0.89 -17.20 12.58
C ASP A 71 0.65 -18.14 11.38
N LEU A 72 0.45 -17.55 10.20
CA LEU A 72 0.27 -18.30 8.96
C LEU A 72 1.59 -18.90 8.47
N THR A 73 2.74 -18.24 8.63
CA THR A 73 3.94 -18.56 7.84
C THR A 73 5.19 -18.90 8.65
N PHE A 74 5.39 -18.34 9.84
CA PHE A 74 6.67 -18.40 10.54
C PHE A 74 7.07 -19.84 10.89
N GLN A 75 8.33 -20.17 10.61
CA GLN A 75 8.91 -21.52 10.73
C GLN A 75 8.24 -22.60 9.88
N LYS A 76 7.35 -22.25 8.95
CA LYS A 76 6.73 -23.21 8.03
C LYS A 76 7.40 -23.18 6.66
N GLN A 77 7.14 -24.23 5.90
CA GLN A 77 7.57 -24.32 4.51
C GLN A 77 6.61 -23.52 3.63
N ALA A 78 7.13 -22.63 2.81
CA ALA A 78 6.36 -21.82 1.89
C ALA A 78 6.79 -22.08 0.44
N VAL A 79 5.81 -21.91 -0.46
CA VAL A 79 5.96 -21.95 -1.91
C VAL A 79 5.61 -20.56 -2.44
N LEU A 80 6.49 -20.00 -3.26
CA LEU A 80 6.31 -18.69 -3.88
C LEU A 80 5.88 -18.85 -5.34
N ASP A 81 4.74 -18.26 -5.67
CA ASP A 81 4.37 -17.92 -7.04
C ASP A 81 4.87 -16.49 -7.31
N VAL A 82 6.02 -16.40 -7.98
CA VAL A 82 6.75 -15.14 -8.20
C VAL A 82 6.12 -14.35 -9.33
N GLN A 83 5.79 -13.10 -9.05
CA GLN A 83 5.10 -12.21 -9.98
C GLN A 83 6.01 -11.09 -10.49
N ASP A 84 6.90 -10.57 -9.63
CA ASP A 84 7.78 -9.46 -9.99
C ASP A 84 8.97 -9.36 -9.01
N ARG A 85 9.85 -8.39 -9.26
CA ARG A 85 10.87 -7.93 -8.32
C ARG A 85 10.80 -6.43 -8.17
N ASP A 86 10.63 -5.95 -6.94
CA ASP A 86 10.46 -4.52 -6.72
C ASP A 86 11.78 -3.74 -6.75
N ARG A 87 11.67 -2.41 -6.78
CA ARG A 87 12.84 -1.49 -6.79
C ARG A 87 13.75 -1.60 -5.57
N TYR A 88 13.28 -2.23 -4.50
CA TYR A 88 14.05 -2.47 -3.27
C TYR A 88 14.74 -3.84 -3.27
N GLY A 89 14.63 -4.58 -4.37
CA GLY A 89 15.24 -5.90 -4.55
C GLY A 89 14.46 -7.05 -3.91
N ARG A 90 13.24 -6.81 -3.40
CA ARG A 90 12.39 -7.86 -2.83
C ARG A 90 11.69 -8.64 -3.95
N THR A 91 11.57 -9.93 -3.76
CA THR A 91 10.71 -10.77 -4.61
C THR A 91 9.26 -10.46 -4.28
N VAL A 92 8.44 -10.12 -5.28
CA VAL A 92 7.00 -9.91 -5.13
C VAL A 92 6.29 -11.19 -5.52
N ALA A 93 5.58 -11.82 -4.60
CA ALA A 93 5.02 -13.15 -4.82
C ALA A 93 3.67 -13.37 -4.12
N ARG A 94 2.87 -14.28 -4.66
CA ARG A 94 1.79 -14.92 -3.91
C ARG A 94 2.38 -16.09 -3.11
N VAL A 95 2.07 -16.15 -1.82
CA VAL A 95 2.71 -17.10 -0.90
C VAL A 95 1.72 -18.18 -0.50
N HIS A 96 2.14 -19.44 -0.62
CA HIS A 96 1.36 -20.60 -0.18
C HIS A 96 2.08 -21.34 0.94
N VAL A 97 1.35 -21.72 1.99
CA VAL A 97 1.85 -22.53 3.11
C VAL A 97 0.82 -23.60 3.40
N ASP A 98 1.22 -24.88 3.42
CA ASP A 98 0.33 -26.03 3.65
C ASP A 98 -0.91 -26.03 2.70
N GLY A 99 -0.72 -25.60 1.45
CA GLY A 99 -1.78 -25.45 0.44
C GLY A 99 -2.70 -24.24 0.65
N VAL A 100 -2.49 -23.44 1.69
CA VAL A 100 -3.24 -22.21 1.96
C VAL A 100 -2.58 -21.02 1.29
N ASP A 101 -3.36 -20.28 0.51
CA ASP A 101 -2.99 -18.96 0.01
C ASP A 101 -2.99 -17.93 1.15
N VAL A 102 -1.78 -17.52 1.56
CA VAL A 102 -1.55 -16.61 2.67
C VAL A 102 -2.09 -15.22 2.35
N ASN A 103 -1.89 -14.74 1.11
CA ASN A 103 -2.32 -13.41 0.70
C ASN A 103 -3.85 -13.28 0.82
N ARG A 104 -4.58 -14.27 0.29
CA ARG A 104 -6.04 -14.32 0.42
C ARG A 104 -6.47 -14.47 1.86
N LYS A 105 -5.81 -15.31 2.65
CA LYS A 105 -6.18 -15.52 4.07
C LYS A 105 -6.03 -14.26 4.92
N LEU A 106 -5.02 -13.44 4.65
CA LEU A 106 -4.85 -12.13 5.32
C LEU A 106 -5.99 -11.18 4.96
N VAL A 107 -6.43 -11.15 3.71
CA VAL A 107 -7.59 -10.32 3.29
C VAL A 107 -8.88 -10.83 3.96
N GLU A 108 -9.15 -12.13 3.91
CA GLU A 108 -10.36 -12.74 4.49
C GLU A 108 -10.51 -12.52 6.01
N SER A 109 -9.38 -12.48 6.72
CA SER A 109 -9.31 -12.24 8.17
C SER A 109 -9.33 -10.74 8.52
N GLY A 110 -9.29 -9.85 7.53
CA GLY A 110 -9.21 -8.41 7.74
C GLY A 110 -7.85 -7.96 8.28
N ALA A 111 -6.77 -8.65 7.94
CA ALA A 111 -5.40 -8.27 8.28
C ALA A 111 -4.69 -7.50 7.16
N ALA A 112 -5.28 -7.42 5.96
CA ALA A 112 -4.70 -6.72 4.82
C ALA A 112 -5.76 -5.97 4.00
N TRP A 113 -5.32 -4.90 3.35
CA TRP A 113 -6.07 -4.23 2.29
C TRP A 113 -5.69 -4.85 0.94
N VAL A 114 -6.63 -4.89 0.00
CA VAL A 114 -6.32 -5.22 -1.39
C VAL A 114 -5.69 -4.01 -2.05
N TYR A 115 -4.48 -4.18 -2.58
CA TYR A 115 -3.75 -3.12 -3.25
C TYR A 115 -4.22 -2.98 -4.70
N ARG A 116 -5.35 -2.29 -4.89
CA ARG A 116 -6.09 -2.19 -6.17
C ARG A 116 -5.21 -1.88 -7.39
N GLN A 117 -4.21 -1.01 -7.25
CA GLN A 117 -3.31 -0.63 -8.35
C GLN A 117 -2.50 -1.81 -8.91
N TYR A 118 -2.20 -2.81 -8.07
CA TYR A 118 -1.36 -3.95 -8.41
C TYR A 118 -2.11 -5.29 -8.39
N ASN A 119 -3.39 -5.27 -8.03
CA ASN A 119 -4.21 -6.47 -7.97
C ASN A 119 -4.86 -6.76 -9.34
N ARG A 120 -4.68 -7.98 -9.84
CA ARG A 120 -5.40 -8.51 -11.02
C ARG A 120 -6.43 -9.59 -10.64
N ASP A 121 -6.44 -10.04 -9.39
CA ASP A 121 -7.31 -11.10 -8.90
C ASP A 121 -8.60 -10.52 -8.29
N GLN A 122 -9.71 -10.67 -9.02
CA GLN A 122 -11.01 -10.18 -8.57
C GLN A 122 -11.51 -10.91 -7.30
N SER A 123 -11.07 -12.14 -7.05
CA SER A 123 -11.48 -12.90 -5.86
C SER A 123 -10.98 -12.26 -4.56
N LEU A 124 -9.85 -11.52 -4.60
CA LEU A 124 -9.36 -10.77 -3.44
C LEU A 124 -10.27 -9.58 -3.10
N LEU A 125 -10.83 -8.89 -4.11
CA LEU A 125 -11.76 -7.79 -3.87
C LEU A 125 -13.05 -8.28 -3.23
N GLN A 126 -13.55 -9.46 -3.65
CA GLN A 126 -14.68 -10.10 -3.02
C GLN A 126 -14.37 -10.48 -1.56
N ALA A 127 -13.21 -11.11 -1.31
CA ALA A 127 -12.78 -11.45 0.04
C ALA A 127 -12.67 -10.22 0.96
N GLU A 128 -12.18 -9.08 0.44
CA GLU A 128 -12.12 -7.82 1.19
C GLU A 128 -13.53 -7.32 1.52
N ALA A 129 -14.46 -7.36 0.57
CA ALA A 129 -15.84 -6.94 0.78
C ALA A 129 -16.54 -7.79 1.87
N GLU A 130 -16.33 -9.11 1.84
CA GLU A 130 -16.85 -10.03 2.86
C GLU A 130 -16.24 -9.76 4.25
N ALA A 131 -14.92 -9.53 4.32
CA ALA A 131 -14.24 -9.20 5.57
C ALA A 131 -14.74 -7.86 6.16
N LYS A 132 -15.01 -6.86 5.30
CA LYS A 132 -15.61 -5.57 5.66
C LYS A 132 -17.03 -5.76 6.22
N ALA A 133 -17.89 -6.47 5.50
CA ALA A 133 -19.27 -6.72 5.90
C ALA A 133 -19.35 -7.46 7.25
N ALA A 134 -18.45 -8.43 7.46
CA ALA A 134 -18.35 -9.19 8.69
C ALA A 134 -17.56 -8.48 9.81
N LYS A 135 -17.08 -7.24 9.58
CA LYS A 135 -16.25 -6.46 10.52
C LYS A 135 -15.08 -7.27 11.09
N ARG A 136 -14.38 -8.04 10.26
CA ARG A 136 -13.24 -8.86 10.68
C ARG A 136 -11.97 -8.02 10.80
N GLY A 137 -11.14 -8.34 11.79
CA GLY A 137 -9.83 -7.74 11.95
C GLY A 137 -9.83 -6.21 11.96
N LEU A 138 -9.07 -5.58 11.06
CA LEU A 138 -8.97 -4.13 10.95
C LEU A 138 -10.33 -3.47 10.63
N TRP A 139 -11.28 -4.20 10.04
CA TRP A 139 -12.61 -3.69 9.74
C TRP A 139 -13.50 -3.54 10.98
N ALA A 140 -13.10 -4.11 12.13
CA ALA A 140 -13.75 -3.90 13.43
C ALA A 140 -13.35 -2.56 14.09
N LEU A 141 -12.26 -1.93 13.64
CA LEU A 141 -11.80 -0.67 14.19
C LEU A 141 -12.77 0.48 13.87
N PRO A 142 -12.76 1.57 14.67
CA PRO A 142 -13.44 2.81 14.31
C PRO A 142 -13.03 3.27 12.90
N GLU A 143 -13.95 3.90 12.16
CA GLU A 143 -13.66 4.45 10.83
C GLU A 143 -12.47 5.41 10.83
N ALA A 144 -12.35 6.22 11.89
CA ALA A 144 -11.24 7.14 12.14
C ALA A 144 -9.88 6.45 12.38
N GLU A 145 -9.81 5.13 12.40
CA GLU A 145 -8.57 4.36 12.49
C GLU A 145 -8.32 3.48 11.26
N ARG A 146 -9.30 3.35 10.35
CA ARG A 146 -9.25 2.46 9.17
C ARG A 146 -8.66 3.15 7.94
N MET A 147 -7.42 3.62 8.05
CA MET A 147 -6.71 4.22 6.91
C MET A 147 -6.09 3.13 6.03
N PRO A 148 -6.14 3.25 4.70
CA PRO A 148 -5.31 2.40 3.85
C PRO A 148 -3.82 2.74 4.00
N PRO A 149 -2.89 1.76 3.90
CA PRO A 149 -1.47 2.00 4.13
C PRO A 149 -0.84 2.99 3.12
N TRP A 150 -1.29 2.95 1.85
CA TRP A 150 -0.83 3.89 0.83
C TRP A 150 -1.25 5.34 1.10
N GLU A 151 -2.33 5.57 1.83
CA GLU A 151 -2.73 6.91 2.30
C GLU A 151 -1.92 7.33 3.53
N TRP A 152 -1.71 6.39 4.46
CA TRP A 152 -0.86 6.61 5.64
C TRP A 152 0.55 7.05 5.25
N ARG A 153 1.17 6.36 4.26
CA ARG A 153 2.49 6.72 3.74
C ARG A 153 2.57 8.13 3.13
N ARG A 154 1.44 8.71 2.69
CA ARG A 154 1.38 10.08 2.17
C ARG A 154 1.09 11.13 3.25
N GLY A 155 1.05 10.73 4.52
CA GLY A 155 0.67 11.61 5.62
C GLY A 155 -0.83 11.93 5.64
N GLY A 156 -1.66 11.02 5.10
CA GLY A 156 -3.11 11.21 5.06
C GLY A 156 -3.71 11.46 6.44
N GLN A 157 -4.70 12.34 6.52
CA GLN A 157 -5.64 12.37 7.64
C GLN A 157 -6.88 11.59 7.20
N LEU A 158 -7.34 10.65 8.03
CA LEU A 158 -8.62 10.00 7.79
C LEU A 158 -9.68 11.08 7.80
N ALA A 159 -10.54 11.09 6.78
CA ALA A 159 -11.72 11.92 6.76
C ALA A 159 -12.61 11.50 7.93
N THR A 160 -12.36 12.08 9.10
CA THR A 160 -13.27 11.93 10.23
C THR A 160 -14.54 12.64 9.83
N SER A 161 -15.59 11.87 9.58
CA SER A 161 -16.96 12.33 9.71
C SER A 161 -17.16 12.75 11.16
N ASN A 162 -16.81 14.00 11.44
CA ASN A 162 -17.35 14.72 12.58
C ASN A 162 -18.42 15.68 12.03
N PRO A 163 -19.70 15.30 11.98
CA PRO A 163 -20.75 16.30 11.94
C PRO A 163 -20.89 16.84 13.36
N ARG A 164 -20.19 17.93 13.67
CA ARG A 164 -20.49 18.75 14.86
C ARG A 164 -20.19 20.22 14.59
N PRO A 165 -21.07 21.08 15.09
CA PRO A 165 -22.41 21.33 14.57
C PRO A 165 -22.33 22.31 13.39
N VAL A 166 -23.33 22.28 12.52
CA VAL A 166 -23.63 23.44 11.67
C VAL A 166 -24.06 24.56 12.63
N LEU A 167 -23.12 25.36 13.10
CA LEU A 167 -23.38 26.74 13.47
C LEU A 167 -22.77 27.57 12.37
N VAL A 168 -23.64 27.85 11.39
CA VAL A 168 -23.68 29.07 10.60
C VAL A 168 -22.72 30.15 11.09
N ALA A 169 -21.70 30.39 10.29
CA ALA A 169 -21.01 31.67 10.08
C ALA A 169 -20.16 31.44 8.83
N ASP A 170 -20.76 31.42 7.65
CA ASP A 170 -20.68 32.60 6.78
C ASP A 170 -20.04 33.82 7.48
N ASN A 171 -18.72 33.88 7.39
CA ASN A 171 -17.97 35.11 7.46
C ASN A 171 -17.09 35.12 6.21
N SER A 172 -17.73 35.39 5.07
CA SER A 172 -17.09 36.28 4.11
C SER A 172 -16.72 37.55 4.87
N ASP A 173 -15.48 37.63 5.35
CA ASP A 173 -14.91 38.92 5.72
C ASP A 173 -15.03 39.83 4.50
N ALA A 174 -15.35 41.10 4.73
CA ALA A 174 -15.72 42.09 3.72
C ALA A 174 -14.66 42.35 2.62
N SER A 175 -13.53 41.62 2.67
CA SER A 175 -12.44 41.60 1.71
C SER A 175 -12.61 40.53 0.61
N GLY A 176 -13.58 39.62 0.71
CA GLY A 176 -13.86 38.60 -0.32
C GLY A 176 -12.81 37.49 -0.42
N PHE A 177 -11.88 37.39 0.54
CA PHE A 177 -10.83 36.38 0.55
C PHE A 177 -11.20 35.20 1.44
N SER A 178 -10.78 34.00 1.04
CA SER A 178 -11.16 32.76 1.71
C SER A 178 -9.96 31.84 1.93
N CYS A 179 -9.87 31.28 3.13
CA CYS A 179 -8.87 30.28 3.48
C CYS A 179 -9.15 28.88 2.89
N SER A 180 -10.27 28.69 2.18
CA SER A 180 -10.68 27.38 1.64
C SER A 180 -9.70 26.79 0.63
N VAL A 181 -8.91 27.62 -0.06
CA VAL A 181 -7.87 27.16 -1.01
C VAL A 181 -6.53 27.77 -0.62
N ARG A 182 -5.54 26.92 -0.37
CA ARG A 182 -4.19 27.35 -0.04
C ARG A 182 -3.43 27.75 -1.30
N LYS A 183 -3.38 29.05 -1.57
CA LYS A 183 -2.75 29.65 -2.76
C LYS A 183 -1.25 29.88 -2.55
N ASN A 184 -0.53 29.96 -3.67
CA ASN A 184 0.85 30.48 -3.74
C ASN A 184 0.84 31.90 -4.32
N CYS A 185 1.95 32.64 -4.22
CA CYS A 185 2.04 34.04 -4.66
C CYS A 185 1.58 34.27 -6.10
N GLY A 186 1.91 33.38 -7.04
CA GLY A 186 1.48 33.51 -8.45
C GLY A 186 -0.02 33.28 -8.71
N GLN A 187 -0.80 32.92 -7.69
CA GLN A 187 -2.24 32.67 -7.78
C GLN A 187 -3.06 33.76 -7.07
N MET A 188 -2.39 34.76 -6.52
CA MET A 188 -3.01 35.86 -5.79
C MET A 188 -3.06 37.11 -6.66
N SER A 189 -4.14 37.86 -6.49
CA SER A 189 -4.45 39.02 -7.32
C SER A 189 -4.09 40.35 -6.65
N SER A 190 -3.78 40.33 -5.34
CA SER A 190 -3.44 41.53 -4.57
C SER A 190 -2.61 41.21 -3.33
N CYS A 191 -1.88 42.21 -2.83
CA CYS A 191 -1.18 42.12 -1.55
C CYS A 191 -2.13 41.92 -0.36
N ALA A 192 -3.36 42.49 -0.42
CA ALA A 192 -4.37 42.30 0.62
C ALA A 192 -4.78 40.82 0.74
N GLU A 193 -4.90 40.12 -0.40
CA GLU A 193 -5.15 38.68 -0.45
C GLU A 193 -3.95 37.90 0.16
N ALA A 194 -2.72 38.29 -0.17
CA ALA A 194 -1.51 37.64 0.35
C ALA A 194 -1.36 37.78 1.87
N ARG A 195 -1.59 38.98 2.42
CA ARG A 195 -1.60 39.24 3.88
C ARG A 195 -2.69 38.48 4.60
N TYR A 196 -3.91 38.46 4.06
CA TYR A 196 -5.00 37.66 4.61
C TYR A 196 -4.62 36.17 4.68
N HIS A 197 -4.01 35.63 3.62
CA HIS A 197 -3.57 34.24 3.63
C HIS A 197 -2.39 33.97 4.59
N LEU A 198 -1.45 34.90 4.78
CA LEU A 198 -0.34 34.75 5.72
C LEU A 198 -0.83 34.83 7.18
N GLU A 199 -1.50 35.93 7.52
CA GLU A 199 -1.87 36.30 8.89
C GLU A 199 -3.13 35.58 9.38
N THR A 200 -4.15 35.48 8.53
CA THR A 200 -5.46 34.91 8.91
C THR A 200 -5.55 33.42 8.59
N CYS A 201 -5.04 32.99 7.42
CA CYS A 201 -5.08 31.58 7.02
C CYS A 201 -3.83 30.77 7.44
N GLY A 202 -2.83 31.40 8.07
CA GLY A 202 -1.62 30.73 8.55
C GLY A 202 -0.71 30.19 7.44
N ASN A 203 -0.71 30.82 6.28
CA ASN A 203 0.05 30.36 5.11
C ASN A 203 1.50 30.88 5.10
N GLY A 204 2.32 30.46 6.07
CA GLY A 204 3.72 30.88 6.23
C GLY A 204 4.70 30.51 5.10
N ARG A 205 4.22 30.02 3.96
CA ARG A 205 5.05 29.78 2.74
C ARG A 205 5.11 31.00 1.82
N LEU A 206 4.26 31.99 2.09
CA LEU A 206 4.15 33.21 1.28
C LEU A 206 5.25 34.21 1.67
N ASP A 207 5.69 34.15 2.91
CA ASP A 207 6.79 34.92 3.48
C ASP A 207 8.03 34.00 3.53
N ARG A 208 8.96 34.21 2.60
CA ARG A 208 10.07 33.27 2.35
C ARG A 208 11.27 33.58 3.23
N ASP A 209 11.53 34.84 3.48
CA ASP A 209 12.60 35.39 4.30
C ASP A 209 12.17 35.68 5.75
N ASN A 210 10.91 35.45 6.06
CA ASN A 210 10.32 35.43 7.39
C ASN A 210 10.38 36.80 8.08
N ASP A 211 10.13 37.85 7.30
CA ASP A 211 10.14 39.25 7.74
C ASP A 211 8.72 39.78 8.06
N GLY A 212 7.69 38.96 7.82
CA GLY A 212 6.28 39.28 8.02
C GLY A 212 5.57 39.81 6.77
N VAL A 213 6.26 39.94 5.63
CA VAL A 213 5.70 40.36 4.35
C VAL A 213 5.48 39.12 3.47
N PRO A 214 4.24 38.88 2.99
CA PRO A 214 4.00 37.78 2.06
C PRO A 214 4.17 38.24 0.62
N CYS A 215 4.80 37.41 -0.19
CA CYS A 215 4.87 37.57 -1.64
C CYS A 215 5.47 38.93 -2.06
N GLU A 216 6.77 39.13 -1.84
CA GLU A 216 7.51 40.37 -2.17
C GLU A 216 7.11 41.02 -3.50
N THR A 217 6.98 40.23 -4.56
CA THR A 217 6.58 40.72 -5.90
C THR A 217 5.18 41.35 -5.98
N LEU A 218 4.34 41.15 -4.96
CA LEU A 218 2.97 41.68 -4.85
C LEU A 218 2.84 42.74 -3.74
N CYS A 219 3.67 42.69 -2.70
CA CYS A 219 3.51 43.46 -1.46
C CYS A 219 4.60 44.51 -1.21
N GLU A 220 5.69 44.50 -1.98
CA GLU A 220 6.74 45.54 -2.03
C GLU A 220 6.58 46.49 -3.23
#